data_AF-A0A959C8X2-F1
#
_entry.id   AF-A0A959C8X2-F1
#
_cell.length_a   1.000
_cell.length_b   1.000
_cell.length_c   1.000
_cell.angle_alpha   90.00
_cell.angle_beta   90.00
_cell.angle_gamma   90.00
#
_symmetry.space_group_name_H-M   'P 1'
#
loop_
_entity.id
_entity.type
_entity.pdbx_description
1 polymer ?
#
loop_
_entity_poly.entity_id
_entity_poly.type
_entity_poly.pdbx_seq_one_letter_code
_entity_poly.pdbx_strand_id
1 'polypeptide(L)'
;MADFSSFLQDHADCERKASGFAMSMVAKYPDRTEIIPELIETALEEMEHFKLVYERMAERGITLAHVIPKDLYIERLMDLRRNGREEHFLDRLCIGSVVESRGAERFHLVEEALEDSDMKRFYKMLWTSEAKHGNLYV
;
A
#
# COMPACT_ATOMS: atom_id res chain seq x y z
N MET A 1 15.94 -13.27 0.13
CA MET A 1 15.94 -11.88 -0.37
C MET A 1 17.23 -11.66 -1.16
N ALA A 2 17.27 -12.01 -2.45
CA ALA A 2 18.49 -11.90 -3.25
C ALA A 2 18.76 -10.46 -3.73
N ASP A 3 17.71 -9.65 -3.89
CA ASP A 3 17.80 -8.24 -4.23
C ASP A 3 16.85 -7.42 -3.34
N PHE A 4 17.38 -6.96 -2.20
CA PHE A 4 16.61 -6.18 -1.23
C PHE A 4 16.46 -4.71 -1.64
N SER A 5 17.37 -4.21 -2.48
CA SER A 5 17.32 -2.82 -2.94
C SER A 5 16.15 -2.59 -3.89
N SER A 6 15.96 -3.48 -4.86
CA SER A 6 14.80 -3.43 -5.75
C SER A 6 13.48 -3.63 -5.00
N PHE A 7 13.49 -4.46 -3.96
CA PHE A 7 12.33 -4.63 -3.09
C PHE A 7 11.95 -3.34 -2.33
N LEU A 8 12.93 -2.63 -1.76
CA LEU A 8 12.67 -1.34 -1.09
C LEU A 8 12.14 -0.27 -2.06
N GLN A 9 12.64 -0.25 -3.29
CA GLN A 9 12.13 0.66 -4.33
C GLN A 9 10.66 0.36 -4.68
N ASP A 10 10.34 -0.92 -4.94
CA ASP A 10 8.98 -1.35 -5.24
C ASP A 10 8.03 -1.09 -4.06
N HIS A 11 8.50 -1.34 -2.84
CA HIS A 11 7.77 -1.05 -1.61
C HIS A 11 7.45 0.44 -1.48
N ALA A 12 8.45 1.32 -1.61
CA ALA A 12 8.21 2.77 -1.59
C ALA A 12 7.18 3.21 -2.65
N ASP A 13 7.23 2.61 -3.84
CA ASP A 13 6.23 2.89 -4.87
C ASP A 13 4.84 2.36 -4.51
N CYS A 14 4.73 1.23 -3.81
CA CYS A 14 3.47 0.71 -3.30
C CYS A 14 2.82 1.68 -2.31
N GLU A 15 3.55 2.19 -1.31
CA GLU A 15 2.96 3.11 -0.30
C GLU A 15 2.44 4.39 -0.97
N ARG A 16 3.22 4.95 -1.91
CA ARG A 16 2.80 6.13 -2.67
C ARG A 16 1.58 5.84 -3.54
N LYS A 17 1.47 4.65 -4.14
CA LYS A 17 0.30 4.21 -4.91
C LYS A 17 -0.92 3.99 -4.01
N ALA A 18 -0.74 3.46 -2.79
CA ALA A 18 -1.82 3.25 -1.81
C ALA A 18 -2.40 4.60 -1.35
N SER A 19 -1.55 5.55 -0.98
CA SER A 19 -1.97 6.94 -0.69
C SER A 19 -2.73 7.57 -1.86
N GLY A 20 -2.18 7.46 -3.07
CA GLY A 20 -2.83 7.96 -4.29
C GLY A 20 -4.17 7.26 -4.60
N PHE A 21 -4.29 5.97 -4.29
CA PHE A 21 -5.52 5.21 -4.45
C PHE A 21 -6.62 5.72 -3.52
N ALA A 22 -6.31 5.88 -2.22
CA ALA A 22 -7.24 6.42 -1.23
C ALA A 22 -7.73 7.84 -1.61
N MET A 23 -6.81 8.74 -1.98
CA MET A 23 -7.18 10.08 -2.46
C MET A 23 -7.99 10.05 -3.76
N SER A 24 -7.74 9.09 -4.65
CA SER A 24 -8.54 8.93 -5.85
C SER A 24 -9.98 8.46 -5.57
N MET A 25 -10.21 7.76 -4.45
CA MET A 25 -11.55 7.42 -3.97
C MET A 25 -12.28 8.68 -3.50
N VAL A 26 -11.64 9.49 -2.66
CA VAL A 26 -12.19 10.78 -2.17
C VAL A 26 -12.60 11.68 -3.34
N ALA A 27 -11.74 11.80 -4.36
CA ALA A 27 -12.01 12.65 -5.52
C ALA A 27 -13.17 12.13 -6.40
N LYS A 28 -13.33 10.80 -6.53
CA LYS A 28 -14.35 10.19 -7.41
C LYS A 28 -15.71 10.04 -6.74
N TYR A 29 -15.73 9.88 -5.42
CA TYR A 29 -16.92 9.60 -4.62
C TYR A 29 -17.11 10.63 -3.50
N PRO A 30 -17.20 11.94 -3.82
CA PRO A 30 -17.34 12.99 -2.80
C PRO A 30 -18.65 12.91 -2.01
N ASP A 31 -19.62 12.16 -2.51
CA ASP A 31 -20.92 11.86 -1.90
C ASP A 31 -20.87 10.70 -0.88
N ARG A 32 -19.73 10.00 -0.73
CA ARG A 32 -19.55 8.94 0.27
C ARG A 32 -19.00 9.50 1.58
N THR A 33 -19.73 10.41 2.19
CA THR A 33 -19.27 11.20 3.35
C THR A 33 -18.88 10.37 4.57
N GLU A 34 -19.42 9.15 4.71
CA GLU A 34 -19.14 8.26 5.85
C GLU A 34 -17.74 7.64 5.83
N ILE A 35 -17.12 7.45 4.66
CA ILE A 35 -15.80 6.81 4.53
C ILE A 35 -14.69 7.81 4.18
N ILE A 36 -15.06 9.05 3.84
CA ILE A 36 -14.08 10.07 3.42
C ILE A 36 -13.06 10.38 4.53
N PRO A 37 -13.43 10.57 5.80
CA PRO A 37 -12.46 10.84 6.86
C PRO A 37 -11.38 9.76 6.94
N GLU A 38 -11.79 8.50 6.93
CA GLU A 38 -10.90 7.35 7.06
C GLU A 38 -10.01 7.19 5.80
N LEU A 39 -10.55 7.42 4.60
CA LEU A 39 -9.73 7.43 3.38
C LEU A 39 -8.65 8.53 3.40
N ILE A 40 -8.94 9.68 4.00
CA ILE A 40 -7.95 10.76 4.17
C ILE A 40 -6.89 10.33 5.18
N GLU A 41 -7.29 9.77 6.32
CA GLU A 41 -6.37 9.27 7.34
C GLU A 41 -5.44 8.18 6.76
N THR A 42 -5.98 7.18 6.08
CA THR A 42 -5.18 6.17 5.37
C THR A 42 -4.23 6.80 4.36
N ALA A 43 -4.69 7.77 3.56
CA ALA A 43 -3.80 8.43 2.60
C ALA A 43 -2.61 9.15 3.26
N LEU A 44 -2.80 9.71 4.46
CA LEU A 44 -1.75 10.32 5.25
C LEU A 44 -0.80 9.27 5.83
N GLU A 45 -1.35 8.22 6.45
CA GLU A 45 -0.56 7.12 7.01
C GLU A 45 0.32 6.45 5.94
N GLU A 46 -0.20 6.20 4.74
CA GLU A 46 0.61 5.65 3.65
C GLU A 46 1.72 6.60 3.16
N MET A 47 1.50 7.90 3.25
CA MET A 47 2.55 8.86 2.95
C MET A 47 3.63 8.91 4.05
N GLU A 48 3.24 8.65 5.31
CA GLU A 48 4.18 8.44 6.41
C GLU A 48 4.98 7.14 6.21
N HIS A 49 4.34 6.04 5.82
CA HIS A 49 5.02 4.79 5.45
C HIS A 49 6.03 5.02 4.33
N PHE A 50 5.61 5.68 3.24
CA PHE A 50 6.49 6.05 2.13
C PHE A 50 7.72 6.81 2.62
N LYS A 51 7.54 7.82 3.47
CA LYS A 51 8.63 8.60 4.05
C LYS A 51 9.60 7.70 4.82
N LEU A 52 9.10 6.80 5.66
CA LEU A 52 9.93 5.89 6.44
C LEU A 52 10.73 4.93 5.55
N VAL A 53 10.11 4.36 4.50
CA VAL A 53 10.82 3.51 3.53
C VAL A 53 11.90 4.32 2.80
N TYR A 54 11.58 5.54 2.38
CA TYR A 54 12.52 6.43 1.72
C TYR A 54 13.74 6.76 2.60
N GLU A 55 13.55 7.00 3.90
CA GLU A 55 14.65 7.19 4.85
C GLU A 55 15.55 5.94 4.92
N ARG A 56 14.97 4.73 4.97
CA ARG A 56 15.72 3.47 4.94
C ARG A 56 16.48 3.23 3.63
N MET A 57 15.90 3.66 2.51
CA MET A 57 16.56 3.64 1.21
C MET A 57 17.77 4.59 1.19
N ALA A 58 17.59 5.82 1.69
CA ALA A 58 18.63 6.83 1.72
C ALA A 58 19.83 6.41 2.58
N GLU A 59 19.59 5.80 3.74
CA GLU A 59 20.63 5.20 4.61
C GLU A 59 21.47 4.14 3.89
N ARG A 60 20.91 3.50 2.86
CA ARG A 60 21.53 2.42 2.07
C ARG A 60 22.06 2.89 0.71
N GLY A 61 21.99 4.20 0.43
CA GLY A 61 22.38 4.76 -0.87
C GLY A 61 21.47 4.32 -2.03
N ILE A 62 20.24 3.90 -1.74
CA ILE A 62 19.25 3.47 -2.73
C ILE A 62 18.39 4.69 -3.10
N THR A 63 18.24 4.95 -4.39
CA THR A 63 17.37 6.03 -4.91
C THR A 63 16.02 5.48 -5.34
N LEU A 64 15.03 6.35 -5.51
CA LEU A 64 13.79 5.98 -6.20
C LEU A 64 14.08 5.52 -7.63
N ALA A 65 13.26 4.61 -8.15
CA ALA A 65 13.35 4.19 -9.54
C ALA A 65 12.84 5.30 -10.47
N HIS A 66 13.54 5.54 -11.58
CA HIS A 66 13.09 6.49 -12.61
C HIS A 66 11.86 6.00 -13.38
N VAL A 67 11.69 4.68 -13.48
CA VAL A 67 10.58 4.04 -14.17
C VAL A 67 9.87 3.15 -13.17
N ILE A 68 8.59 3.46 -12.93
CA ILE A 68 7.73 2.63 -12.09
C ILE A 68 7.12 1.58 -13.03
N PRO A 69 7.45 0.29 -12.87
CA PRO A 69 6.87 -0.75 -13.70
C PRO A 69 5.37 -0.85 -13.47
N LYS A 70 4.66 -1.35 -14.49
CA LYS A 70 3.26 -1.72 -14.34
C LYS A 70 3.13 -2.85 -13.33
N ASP A 71 2.24 -2.66 -12.37
CA ASP A 71 1.89 -3.69 -11.41
C ASP A 71 0.80 -4.60 -12.00
N LEU A 72 1.23 -5.73 -12.58
CA LEU A 72 0.34 -6.69 -13.22
C LEU A 72 -0.68 -7.31 -12.23
N TYR A 73 -0.36 -7.35 -10.93
CA TYR A 73 -1.28 -7.85 -9.91
C TYR A 73 -2.45 -6.88 -9.74
N ILE A 74 -2.14 -5.59 -9.58
CA ILE A 74 -3.15 -4.54 -9.46
C ILE A 74 -3.94 -4.38 -10.76
N GLU A 75 -3.29 -4.39 -11.93
CA GLU A 75 -3.98 -4.29 -13.22
C GLU A 75 -5.02 -5.40 -13.37
N ARG A 76 -4.64 -6.66 -13.11
CA ARG A 76 -5.56 -7.80 -13.20
C ARG A 76 -6.73 -7.71 -12.21
N LEU A 77 -6.49 -7.21 -10.99
CA LEU A 77 -7.58 -6.98 -10.04
C LEU A 77 -8.54 -5.90 -10.53
N MET A 78 -8.01 -4.82 -11.09
CA MET A 78 -8.81 -3.72 -11.62
C MET A 78 -9.63 -4.11 -12.86
N ASP A 79 -9.19 -5.12 -13.61
CA ASP A 79 -9.92 -5.70 -14.76
C ASP A 79 -11.15 -6.53 -14.33
N LEU A 80 -11.23 -6.97 -13.07
CA LEU A 80 -12.39 -7.70 -12.54
C LEU A 80 -13.57 -6.80 -12.16
N ARG A 81 -13.39 -5.48 -12.20
CA ARG A 81 -14.42 -4.53 -11.78
C ARG A 81 -15.61 -4.56 -12.73
N ARG A 82 -16.78 -4.60 -12.14
CA ARG A 82 -18.07 -4.44 -12.82
C ARG A 82 -18.23 -3.00 -13.30
N ASN A 83 -19.14 -2.81 -14.25
CA ASN A 83 -19.48 -1.49 -14.77
C ASN A 83 -20.56 -0.82 -13.91
N GLY A 84 -20.43 0.49 -13.72
CA GLY A 84 -21.41 1.30 -12.97
C GLY A 84 -20.76 2.03 -11.79
N ARG A 85 -21.28 3.20 -11.41
CA ARG A 85 -20.65 4.05 -10.38
C ARG A 85 -20.58 3.33 -9.03
N GLU A 86 -21.69 2.71 -8.62
CA GLU A 86 -21.81 2.00 -7.35
C GLU A 86 -20.99 0.72 -7.35
N GLU A 87 -21.07 -0.05 -8.43
CA GLU A 87 -20.32 -1.28 -8.58
C GLU A 87 -18.81 -1.01 -8.58
N HIS A 88 -18.36 0.03 -9.29
CA HIS A 88 -16.96 0.46 -9.26
C HIS A 88 -16.52 0.90 -7.85
N PHE A 89 -17.39 1.57 -7.09
CA PHE A 89 -17.06 1.97 -5.72
C PHE A 89 -16.83 0.74 -4.85
N LEU A 90 -17.81 -0.17 -4.82
CA LEU A 90 -17.75 -1.41 -4.03
C LEU A 90 -16.56 -2.30 -4.45
N ASP A 91 -16.35 -2.48 -5.75
CA ASP A 91 -15.25 -3.33 -6.23
C ASP A 91 -13.89 -2.72 -5.88
N ARG A 92 -13.77 -1.38 -5.90
CA ARG A 92 -12.54 -0.71 -5.48
C ARG A 92 -12.29 -0.86 -3.98
N LEU A 93 -13.33 -0.81 -3.15
CA LEU A 93 -13.21 -1.11 -1.73
C LEU A 93 -12.70 -2.55 -1.52
N CYS A 94 -13.36 -3.55 -2.12
CA CYS A 94 -12.92 -4.95 -2.01
C CYS A 94 -11.48 -5.16 -2.51
N ILE A 95 -11.11 -4.54 -3.63
CA ILE A 95 -9.73 -4.61 -4.15
C ILE A 95 -8.76 -3.96 -3.16
N GLY A 96 -9.09 -2.81 -2.58
CA GLY A 96 -8.31 -2.17 -1.52
C GLY A 96 -8.04 -3.14 -0.38
N SER A 97 -9.11 -3.70 0.22
CA SER A 97 -8.99 -4.70 1.31
C SER A 97 -8.07 -5.87 0.96
N VAL A 98 -8.18 -6.42 -0.25
CA VAL A 98 -7.33 -7.53 -0.73
C VAL A 98 -5.87 -7.11 -0.87
N VAL A 99 -5.60 -5.90 -1.35
CA VAL A 99 -4.23 -5.38 -1.53
C VAL A 99 -3.57 -5.16 -0.18
N GLU A 100 -4.22 -4.46 0.74
CA GLU A 100 -3.72 -4.21 2.10
C GLU A 100 -3.48 -5.52 2.86
N SER A 101 -4.45 -6.45 2.82
CA SER A 101 -4.33 -7.75 3.49
C SER A 101 -3.16 -8.58 2.95
N ARG A 102 -2.90 -8.49 1.64
CA ARG A 102 -1.75 -9.15 1.01
C ARG A 102 -0.44 -8.43 1.36
N GLY A 103 -0.45 -7.11 1.49
CA GLY A 103 0.66 -6.31 2.01
C GLY A 103 1.06 -6.76 3.41
N ALA A 104 0.09 -6.80 4.33
CA ALA A 104 0.28 -7.28 5.70
C ALA A 104 0.89 -8.70 5.75
N GLU A 105 0.32 -9.66 5.02
CA GLU A 105 0.83 -11.03 4.96
C GLU A 105 2.28 -11.07 4.46
N ARG A 106 2.59 -10.34 3.38
CA ARG A 106 3.94 -10.32 2.79
C ARG A 106 4.95 -9.66 3.73
N PHE A 107 4.61 -8.54 4.35
CA PHE A 107 5.50 -7.86 5.29
C PHE A 107 5.73 -8.67 6.56
N HIS A 108 4.75 -9.47 7.02
CA HIS A 108 4.97 -10.43 8.09
C HIS A 108 5.98 -11.52 7.68
N LEU A 109 5.85 -12.10 6.48
CA LEU A 109 6.83 -13.07 5.98
C LEU A 109 8.24 -12.45 5.81
N VAL A 110 8.31 -11.17 5.40
CA VAL A 110 9.57 -10.42 5.31
C VAL A 110 10.18 -10.20 6.71
N GLU A 111 9.38 -9.78 7.70
CA GLU A 111 9.81 -9.67 9.10
C GLU A 111 10.43 -10.98 9.59
N GLU A 112 9.74 -12.12 9.40
CA GLU A 112 10.21 -13.42 9.88
C GLU A 112 11.55 -13.81 9.23
N ALA A 113 11.70 -13.53 7.93
CA ALA A 113 12.84 -13.94 7.13
C ALA A 113 14.07 -13.00 7.22
N LEU A 114 13.93 -11.78 7.73
CA LEU A 114 15.07 -10.88 7.95
C LEU A 114 15.99 -11.44 9.04
N GLU A 115 17.23 -10.94 9.11
CA GLU A 115 18.14 -11.19 10.25
C GLU A 115 18.44 -9.90 11.01
N ASP A 116 18.51 -8.78 10.28
CA ASP A 116 18.70 -7.43 10.80
C ASP A 116 17.55 -7.02 11.74
N SER A 117 17.87 -6.73 13.01
CA SER A 117 16.89 -6.43 14.05
C SER A 117 16.12 -5.14 13.80
N ASP A 118 16.73 -4.16 13.15
CA ASP A 118 16.13 -2.86 12.90
C ASP A 118 15.11 -2.96 11.77
N MET A 119 15.47 -3.66 10.68
CA MET A 119 14.56 -3.95 9.58
C MET A 119 13.43 -4.90 10.00
N LYS A 120 13.68 -5.86 10.91
CA LYS A 120 12.61 -6.66 11.51
C LYS A 120 11.59 -5.78 12.23
N ARG A 121 12.06 -4.91 13.12
CA ARG A 121 11.17 -4.01 13.86
C ARG A 121 10.40 -3.10 12.91
N PHE A 122 11.06 -2.63 11.84
CA PHE A 122 10.44 -1.81 10.81
C PHE A 122 9.29 -2.54 10.10
N TYR A 123 9.54 -3.73 9.53
CA TYR A 123 8.49 -4.50 8.86
C TYR A 123 7.41 -5.01 9.81
N LYS A 124 7.74 -5.23 11.09
CA LYS A 124 6.76 -5.54 12.13
C LYS A 124 5.75 -4.41 12.33
N MET A 125 6.25 -3.19 12.43
CA MET A 125 5.43 -1.99 12.58
C MET A 125 4.51 -1.83 11.37
N LEU A 126 5.05 -1.96 10.15
CA LEU A 126 4.28 -1.84 8.92
C LEU A 126 3.17 -2.87 8.82
N TRP A 127 3.48 -4.18 8.91
CA TRP A 127 2.44 -5.20 8.72
C TRP A 127 1.32 -5.10 9.77
N THR A 128 1.64 -4.63 10.98
CA THR A 128 0.63 -4.39 12.03
C THR A 128 -0.30 -3.23 11.66
N SER A 129 0.19 -2.22 10.94
CA SER A 129 -0.62 -1.13 10.39
C SER A 129 -1.49 -1.60 9.22
N GLU A 130 -0.88 -2.26 8.23
CA GLU A 130 -1.56 -2.83 7.05
C GLU A 130 -2.73 -3.75 7.44
N ALA A 131 -2.54 -4.57 8.48
CA ALA A 131 -3.58 -5.47 8.97
C ALA A 131 -4.84 -4.72 9.47
N LYS A 132 -4.70 -3.45 9.88
CA LYS A 132 -5.84 -2.59 10.23
C LYS A 132 -6.50 -2.02 8.98
N HIS A 133 -5.71 -1.57 8.01
CA HIS A 133 -6.21 -1.00 6.75
C HIS A 133 -7.07 -1.99 5.97
N GLY A 134 -6.72 -3.28 5.99
CA GLY A 134 -7.53 -4.33 5.36
C GLY A 134 -9.00 -4.34 5.79
N ASN A 135 -9.29 -3.96 7.05
CA ASN A 135 -10.65 -3.89 7.60
C ASN A 135 -11.35 -2.55 7.35
N LEU A 136 -10.63 -1.49 6.94
CA LEU A 136 -11.25 -0.21 6.62
C LEU A 136 -12.15 -0.32 5.38
N TYR A 137 -11.72 -1.14 4.43
CA TYR A 137 -12.35 -1.24 3.12
C TYR A 137 -13.53 -2.23 3.06
N VAL A 138 -13.90 -2.93 4.15
CA VAL A 138 -14.95 -3.96 4.16
C VAL A 138 -15.83 -3.93 5.41
#